data_AF-A0A7S2CZR2-F1
#
_entry.id   AF-A0A7S2CZR2-F1
#
_cell.length_a   1.000
_cell.length_b   1.000
_cell.length_c   1.000
_cell.angle_alpha   90.00
_cell.angle_beta   90.00
_cell.angle_gamma   90.00
#
_symmetry.space_group_name_H-M   'P 1'
#
loop_
_entity.id
_entity.type
_entity.pdbx_description
1 polymer ?
#
loop_
_entity_poly.entity_id
_entity_poly.type
_entity_poly.pdbx_seq_one_letter_code
_entity_poly.pdbx_strand_id
1 'polypeptide(L)'
;NNYPMLYKTMVMRFGSGNLRANMLIYKVVQDSGSSGSEPQYVVLETDGPVGSYNRANRSLHHFGENALPAVVCLLLAGYVFPFPALMATVALAIGRIMHQVGYASIGYGGHAIGFAIAMLATSLLEMLCALTALKSLGAPSILAGVVAKLEL
;
A
#
# COMPACT_ATOMS: atom_id res chain seq x y z
N ASN A 1 4.09 0.20 -4.57
CA ASN A 1 4.22 -1.28 -4.71
C ASN A 1 3.78 -1.85 -6.08
N ASN A 2 3.20 -1.07 -6.99
CA ASN A 2 2.83 -1.55 -8.33
C ASN A 2 4.01 -1.51 -9.32
N TYR A 3 5.14 -2.11 -8.96
CA TYR A 3 6.18 -2.37 -9.94
C TYR A 3 5.70 -3.47 -10.90
N PRO A 4 6.11 -3.44 -12.19
CA PRO A 4 5.70 -4.46 -13.14
C PRO A 4 6.02 -5.85 -12.59
N MET A 5 4.96 -6.64 -12.33
CA MET A 5 5.09 -7.95 -11.71
C MET A 5 5.98 -8.88 -12.55
N LEU A 6 6.02 -8.67 -13.86
CA LEU A 6 6.86 -9.40 -14.79
C LEU A 6 8.35 -9.37 -14.40
N TYR A 7 8.92 -8.20 -14.12
CA TYR A 7 10.33 -8.09 -13.73
C TYR A 7 10.54 -8.48 -12.27
N LYS A 8 9.56 -8.19 -11.41
CA LYS A 8 9.62 -8.54 -9.99
C LYS A 8 9.70 -10.05 -9.78
N THR A 9 8.93 -10.85 -10.53
CA THR A 9 8.93 -12.31 -10.39
C THR A 9 10.20 -12.97 -10.95
N MET A 10 10.94 -12.31 -11.84
CA MET A 10 12.22 -12.82 -12.34
C MET A 10 13.27 -12.88 -11.23
N VAL A 11 13.27 -11.90 -10.32
CA VAL A 11 14.22 -11.78 -9.20
C VAL A 11 13.64 -12.34 -7.89
N MET A 12 12.36 -12.06 -7.59
CA MET A 12 11.64 -12.50 -6.39
C MET A 12 10.66 -13.60 -6.76
N ARG A 13 11.18 -14.81 -7.01
CA ARG A 13 10.37 -15.98 -7.40
C ARG A 13 9.48 -16.43 -6.24
N PHE A 14 8.44 -17.20 -6.55
CA PHE A 14 7.54 -17.77 -5.54
C PHE A 14 8.27 -18.63 -4.48
N GLY A 15 9.35 -19.31 -4.87
CA GLY A 15 10.18 -20.13 -3.97
C GLY A 15 11.32 -19.37 -3.27
N SER A 16 11.47 -18.06 -3.48
CA SER A 16 12.59 -17.29 -2.92
C SER A 16 12.42 -16.95 -1.42
N GLY A 17 11.38 -17.45 -0.75
CA GLY A 17 11.09 -17.12 0.64
C GLY A 17 10.59 -15.67 0.79
N ASN A 18 10.83 -15.07 1.97
CA ASN A 18 10.28 -13.77 2.34
C ASN A 18 11.18 -12.58 1.91
N LEU A 19 11.68 -12.59 0.67
CA LEU A 19 12.41 -11.45 0.10
C LEU A 19 11.57 -10.16 0.04
N ARG A 20 10.25 -10.26 0.24
CA ARG A 20 9.32 -9.13 0.28
C ARG A 20 9.52 -8.23 1.49
N ALA A 21 10.21 -8.71 2.54
CA ALA A 21 10.61 -7.91 3.68
C ALA A 21 11.68 -6.85 3.34
N ASN A 22 12.40 -6.99 2.21
CA ASN A 22 13.26 -5.93 1.68
C ASN A 22 13.33 -6.03 0.16
N MET A 23 12.55 -5.19 -0.52
CA MET A 23 12.45 -5.22 -1.98
C MET A 23 13.50 -4.36 -2.69
N LEU A 24 14.44 -3.77 -1.94
CA LEU A 24 15.52 -2.97 -2.50
C LEU A 24 16.69 -3.88 -2.85
N ILE A 25 17.23 -3.73 -4.06
CA ILE A 25 18.40 -4.49 -4.52
C ILE A 25 19.62 -3.59 -4.32
N TYR A 26 20.54 -4.02 -3.47
CA TYR A 26 21.77 -3.30 -3.20
C TYR A 26 22.88 -3.87 -4.09
N LYS A 27 23.64 -2.97 -4.75
CA LYS A 27 24.89 -3.35 -5.40
C LYS A 27 26.03 -3.14 -4.41
N VAL A 28 26.73 -4.22 -4.10
CA VAL A 28 27.96 -4.16 -3.31
C VAL A 28 29.02 -3.49 -4.17
N VAL A 29 29.52 -2.33 -3.75
CA VAL A 29 30.69 -1.72 -4.37
C VAL A 29 31.90 -2.39 -3.73
N GLN A 30 32.54 -3.32 -4.45
CA GLN A 30 33.86 -3.79 -4.04
C GLN A 30 34.83 -2.61 -4.14
N ASP A 31 35.49 -2.29 -3.03
CA ASP A 31 36.59 -1.33 -3.08
C ASP A 31 37.70 -1.92 -3.96
N SER A 32 38.15 -1.14 -4.95
CA SER A 32 39.05 -1.62 -6.01
C SER A 32 40.46 -1.97 -5.49
N GLY A 33 40.74 -1.75 -4.20
CA GLY A 33 41.98 -2.06 -3.52
C GLY A 33 42.03 -3.41 -2.79
N SER A 34 40.93 -4.15 -2.70
CA SER A 34 40.86 -5.37 -1.89
C SER A 34 40.89 -6.62 -2.78
N SER A 35 42.05 -6.95 -3.34
CA SER A 35 42.27 -8.10 -4.25
C SER A 35 42.13 -9.49 -3.60
N GLY A 36 41.39 -9.63 -2.50
CA GLY A 36 41.24 -10.92 -1.81
C GLY A 36 40.22 -11.00 -0.68
N SER A 37 39.39 -9.97 -0.45
CA SER A 37 38.38 -10.01 0.61
C SER A 37 37.03 -10.44 0.04
N GLU A 38 36.42 -11.45 0.65
CA GLU A 38 35.10 -11.99 0.33
C GLU A 38 34.09 -10.88 0.00
N PRO A 39 33.19 -11.09 -0.99
CA PRO A 39 32.18 -10.09 -1.33
C PRO A 39 31.36 -9.74 -0.08
N GLN A 40 31.29 -8.45 0.26
CA GLN A 40 30.44 -7.97 1.36
C GLN A 40 28.98 -8.29 1.04
N TYR A 41 28.45 -9.39 1.57
CA TYR A 41 27.07 -9.78 1.33
C TYR A 41 26.12 -8.88 2.13
N VAL A 42 25.13 -8.29 1.44
CA VAL A 42 23.96 -7.71 2.11
C VAL A 42 23.02 -8.86 2.44
N VAL A 43 23.11 -9.39 3.66
CA VAL A 43 22.25 -10.48 4.12
C VAL A 43 20.90 -9.91 4.55
N LEU A 44 19.82 -10.39 3.92
CA LEU A 44 18.45 -10.14 4.39
C LEU A 44 18.10 -11.17 5.46
N GLU A 45 18.27 -10.79 6.72
CA GLU A 45 17.81 -11.61 7.84
C GLU A 45 16.28 -11.57 7.91
N THR A 46 15.65 -12.76 7.89
CA THR A 46 14.20 -12.90 7.92
C THR A 46 13.67 -13.30 9.29
N ASP A 47 14.53 -13.80 10.17
CA ASP A 47 14.14 -14.36 11.46
C ASP A 47 14.66 -13.54 12.64
N GLY A 48 14.13 -13.86 13.82
CA GLY A 48 14.51 -13.19 15.06
C GLY A 48 14.24 -11.68 15.08
N PRO A 49 14.93 -10.94 15.98
CA PRO A 49 14.73 -9.50 16.15
C PRO A 49 15.04 -8.69 14.90
N VAL A 50 16.07 -9.07 14.13
CA VAL A 50 16.47 -8.36 12.91
C VAL A 50 15.42 -8.55 11.80
N GLY A 51 14.92 -9.76 11.62
CA GLY A 51 13.81 -10.03 10.69
C GLY A 51 12.54 -9.24 11.02
N SER A 52 12.20 -9.15 12.30
CA SER A 52 11.08 -8.33 12.78
C SER A 52 11.26 -6.84 12.46
N TYR A 53 12.47 -6.30 12.68
CA TYR A 53 12.82 -4.93 12.33
C TYR A 53 12.73 -4.68 10.81
N ASN A 54 13.25 -5.61 9.99
CA ASN A 54 13.17 -5.52 8.52
C ASN A 54 11.72 -5.48 8.04
N ARG A 55 10.84 -6.32 8.58
CA ARG A 55 9.41 -6.33 8.25
C ARG A 55 8.69 -5.05 8.72
N ALA A 56 9.02 -4.54 9.90
CA ALA A 56 8.49 -3.28 10.40
C ALA A 56 8.84 -2.11 9.45
N ASN A 57 10.11 -2.02 9.04
CA ASN A 57 10.57 -1.03 8.06
C ASN A 57 9.86 -1.19 6.72
N ARG A 58 9.71 -2.41 6.22
CA ARG A 58 8.95 -2.65 4.97
C ARG A 58 7.52 -2.17 5.08
N SER A 59 6.87 -2.45 6.21
CA SER A 59 5.48 -2.02 6.48
C SER A 59 5.36 -0.49 6.49
N LEU A 60 6.34 0.20 7.08
CA LEU A 60 6.42 1.65 7.09
C LEU A 60 6.64 2.23 5.69
N HIS A 61 7.58 1.69 4.91
CA HIS A 61 7.78 2.09 3.51
C HIS A 61 6.52 1.85 2.67
N HIS A 62 5.87 0.70 2.85
CA HIS A 62 4.63 0.38 2.15
C HIS A 62 3.51 1.35 2.51
N PHE A 63 3.46 1.83 3.76
CA PHE A 63 2.54 2.90 4.13
C PHE A 63 2.89 4.21 3.42
N GLY A 64 4.14 4.66 3.49
CA GLY A 64 4.60 5.90 2.82
C GLY A 64 4.32 5.92 1.32
N GLU A 65 4.58 4.80 0.63
CA GLU A 65 4.30 4.63 -0.81
C GLU A 65 2.81 4.80 -1.18
N ASN A 66 1.89 4.54 -0.26
CA ASN A 66 0.45 4.49 -0.53
C ASN A 66 -0.37 5.49 0.32
N ALA A 67 0.26 6.29 1.18
CA ALA A 67 -0.44 7.18 2.08
C ALA A 67 -0.98 8.42 1.37
N LEU A 68 -0.30 8.90 0.32
CA LEU A 68 -0.65 10.15 -0.34
C LEU A 68 -2.09 10.15 -0.92
N PRO A 69 -2.54 9.13 -1.69
CA PRO A 69 -3.92 9.09 -2.16
C PRO A 69 -4.93 9.13 -1.01
N ALA A 70 -4.71 8.37 0.06
CA ALA A 70 -5.60 8.33 1.22
C ALA A 70 -5.70 9.69 1.93
N VAL A 71 -4.58 10.41 2.08
CA VAL A 71 -4.55 11.77 2.69
C VAL A 71 -5.31 12.76 1.82
N VAL A 72 -5.09 12.76 0.51
CA VAL A 72 -5.80 13.66 -0.42
C VAL A 72 -7.30 13.38 -0.39
N CYS A 73 -7.71 12.12 -0.51
CA CYS A 73 -9.12 11.74 -0.44
C CYS A 73 -9.74 12.03 0.92
N LEU A 74 -9.00 11.89 2.02
CA LEU A 74 -9.49 12.26 3.35
C LEU A 74 -9.81 13.77 3.44
N LEU A 75 -8.94 14.63 2.94
CA LEU A 75 -9.18 16.08 2.96
C LEU A 75 -10.41 16.46 2.11
N LEU A 76 -10.50 15.90 0.89
CA LEU A 76 -11.61 16.19 -0.03
C LEU A 76 -12.94 15.59 0.46
N ALA A 77 -12.95 14.32 0.83
CA ALA A 77 -14.15 13.65 1.33
C ALA A 77 -14.55 14.18 2.71
N GLY A 78 -13.60 14.55 3.57
CA GLY A 78 -13.88 15.11 4.90
C GLY A 78 -14.59 16.46 4.84
N TYR A 79 -14.33 17.25 3.79
CA TYR A 79 -15.04 18.51 3.57
C TYR A 79 -16.53 18.30 3.19
N VAL A 80 -16.84 17.27 2.41
CA VAL A 80 -18.20 17.02 1.91
C VAL A 80 -19.00 16.03 2.77
N PHE A 81 -18.32 15.01 3.31
CA PHE A 81 -18.86 13.88 4.06
C PHE A 81 -18.07 13.68 5.37
N PRO A 82 -18.15 14.62 6.33
CA PRO A 82 -17.27 14.62 7.50
C PRO A 82 -17.41 13.35 8.35
N PHE A 83 -18.64 12.90 8.59
CA PHE A 83 -18.87 11.71 9.43
C PHE A 83 -18.41 10.40 8.76
N PRO A 84 -18.77 10.09 7.50
CA PRO A 84 -18.20 8.93 6.79
C PRO A 84 -16.68 8.96 6.68
N ALA A 85 -16.09 10.14 6.40
CA ALA A 85 -14.65 10.29 6.30
C ALA A 85 -13.95 10.03 7.65
N LEU A 86 -14.54 10.46 8.78
CA LEU A 86 -14.04 10.16 10.11
C LEU A 86 -14.04 8.65 10.38
N MET A 87 -15.14 7.96 10.07
CA MET A 87 -15.22 6.50 10.24
C MET A 87 -14.20 5.75 9.39
N ALA A 88 -14.03 6.16 8.13
CA ALA A 88 -13.01 5.60 7.25
C ALA A 88 -11.59 5.86 7.79
N THR A 89 -11.33 7.03 8.37
CA THR A 89 -10.03 7.37 8.99
C THR A 89 -9.71 6.47 10.18
N VAL A 90 -10.70 6.24 11.05
CA VAL A 90 -10.54 5.33 12.20
C VAL A 90 -10.25 3.91 11.72
N ALA A 91 -11.03 3.41 10.74
CA ALA A 91 -10.80 2.10 10.15
C ALA A 91 -9.42 1.98 9.48
N LEU A 92 -8.99 3.01 8.75
CA LEU A 92 -7.66 3.09 8.14
C LEU A 92 -6.56 3.02 9.22
N ALA A 93 -6.68 3.79 10.30
CA ALA A 93 -5.71 3.80 11.39
C ALA A 93 -5.60 2.42 12.07
N ILE A 94 -6.74 1.81 12.42
CA ILE A 94 -6.79 0.46 13.01
C ILE A 94 -6.16 -0.57 12.05
N GLY A 95 -6.58 -0.56 10.78
CA GLY A 95 -6.05 -1.47 9.76
C GLY A 95 -4.54 -1.32 9.60
N ARG A 96 -4.00 -0.09 9.63
CA ARG A 96 -2.55 0.16 9.53
C ARG A 96 -1.78 -0.28 10.77
N ILE A 97 -2.31 -0.08 11.97
CA ILE A 97 -1.71 -0.59 13.21
C ILE A 97 -1.66 -2.12 13.17
N MET A 98 -2.79 -2.77 12.87
CA MET A 98 -2.86 -4.23 12.74
C MET A 98 -1.91 -4.78 11.67
N HIS A 99 -1.82 -4.11 10.52
CA HIS A 99 -0.90 -4.47 9.45
C HIS A 99 0.57 -4.40 9.89
N GLN A 100 0.97 -3.29 10.53
CA GLN A 100 2.35 -3.06 10.97
C GLN A 100 2.74 -4.02 12.09
N VAL A 101 1.93 -4.12 13.13
CA VAL A 101 2.16 -5.03 14.26
C VAL A 101 2.18 -6.47 13.78
N GLY A 102 1.14 -6.91 13.04
CA GLY A 102 1.04 -8.27 12.54
C GLY A 102 2.18 -8.65 11.61
N TYR A 103 2.66 -7.73 10.76
CA TYR A 103 3.81 -8.04 9.91
C TYR A 103 5.11 -8.16 10.71
N ALA A 104 5.32 -7.26 11.67
CA ALA A 104 6.53 -7.24 12.49
C ALA A 104 6.61 -8.47 13.40
N SER A 105 5.53 -8.80 14.12
CA SER A 105 5.54 -9.83 15.17
C SER A 105 5.30 -11.25 14.67
N ILE A 106 4.37 -11.46 13.74
CA ILE A 106 3.97 -12.80 13.27
C ILE A 106 4.75 -13.17 11.99
N GLY A 107 5.09 -12.19 11.17
CA GLY A 107 5.74 -12.42 9.89
C GLY A 107 4.77 -12.44 8.71
N TYR A 108 5.14 -13.15 7.65
CA TYR A 108 4.38 -13.12 6.40
C TYR A 108 2.97 -13.72 6.60
N GLY A 109 1.95 -13.04 6.09
CA GLY A 109 0.54 -13.40 6.28
C GLY A 109 -0.13 -12.74 7.50
N GLY A 110 0.60 -12.51 8.60
CA GLY A 110 0.06 -11.86 9.81
C GLY A 110 -0.46 -10.43 9.58
N HIS A 111 -0.06 -9.80 8.48
CA HIS A 111 -0.48 -8.45 8.09
C HIS A 111 -1.79 -8.40 7.30
N ALA A 112 -2.29 -9.55 6.80
CA ALA A 112 -3.28 -9.59 5.72
C ALA A 112 -4.64 -8.98 6.12
N ILE A 113 -5.09 -9.24 7.35
CA ILE A 113 -6.36 -8.69 7.85
C ILE A 113 -6.27 -7.17 8.00
N GLY A 114 -5.19 -6.66 8.59
CA GLY A 114 -4.96 -5.22 8.69
C GLY A 114 -4.86 -4.55 7.31
N PHE A 115 -4.24 -5.23 6.34
CA PHE A 115 -4.21 -4.76 4.95
C PHE A 115 -5.62 -4.63 4.35
N ALA A 116 -6.47 -5.65 4.51
CA ALA A 116 -7.83 -5.66 3.96
C ALA A 116 -8.68 -4.52 4.55
N ILE A 117 -8.61 -4.30 5.87
CA ILE A 117 -9.32 -3.21 6.55
C ILE A 117 -8.84 -1.85 6.02
N ALA A 118 -7.52 -1.64 5.96
CA ALA A 118 -6.94 -0.40 5.46
C ALA A 118 -7.27 -0.14 3.98
N MET A 119 -7.30 -1.20 3.16
CA MET A 119 -7.69 -1.13 1.75
C MET A 119 -9.15 -0.71 1.62
N LEU A 120 -10.07 -1.37 2.32
CA LEU A 120 -11.50 -1.05 2.28
C LEU A 120 -11.76 0.39 2.69
N ALA A 121 -11.12 0.86 3.77
CA ALA A 121 -11.23 2.24 4.22
C ALA A 121 -10.73 3.25 3.17
N THR A 122 -9.62 2.95 2.50
CA THR A 122 -9.07 3.80 1.44
C THR A 122 -10.00 3.83 0.23
N SER A 123 -10.50 2.68 -0.22
CA SER A 123 -11.45 2.59 -1.33
C SER A 123 -12.76 3.33 -1.02
N LEU A 124 -13.23 3.30 0.23
CA LEU A 124 -14.41 4.08 0.64
C LEU A 124 -14.17 5.59 0.49
N LEU A 125 -13.01 6.10 0.92
CA LEU A 125 -12.65 7.52 0.76
C LEU A 125 -12.55 7.92 -0.72
N GLU A 126 -11.94 7.06 -1.55
CA GLU A 126 -11.86 7.26 -3.00
C GLU A 126 -13.25 7.32 -3.63
N MET A 127 -14.15 6.41 -3.25
CA MET A 127 -15.54 6.39 -3.75
C MET A 127 -16.34 7.61 -3.33
N LEU A 128 -16.17 8.11 -2.11
CA LEU A 128 -16.81 9.36 -1.68
C LEU A 128 -16.35 10.54 -2.55
N CYS A 129 -15.06 10.63 -2.85
CA CYS A 129 -14.54 11.66 -3.76
C CYS A 129 -15.10 11.49 -5.18
N ALA A 130 -15.15 10.26 -5.69
CA ALA A 130 -15.70 9.96 -7.01
C ALA A 130 -17.18 10.35 -7.13
N LEU A 131 -17.99 10.08 -6.10
CA LEU A 131 -19.40 10.48 -6.06
C LEU A 131 -19.56 12.00 -6.09
N THR A 132 -18.74 12.74 -5.34
CA THR A 132 -18.74 14.22 -5.41
C THR A 132 -18.37 14.70 -6.80
N ALA A 133 -17.31 14.16 -7.40
CA ALA A 133 -16.89 14.53 -8.76
C ALA A 133 -18.00 14.26 -9.79
N LEU A 134 -18.62 13.07 -9.76
CA LEU A 134 -19.73 12.71 -10.65
C LEU A 134 -20.92 13.64 -10.50
N LYS A 135 -21.28 13.98 -9.25
CA LYS A 135 -22.37 14.92 -8.97
C LYS A 135 -22.05 16.32 -9.51
N SER A 136 -20.83 16.82 -9.31
CA SER A 136 -20.38 18.13 -9.78
C SER A 136 -20.31 18.23 -11.30
N LEU A 137 -20.00 17.13 -12.00
CA LEU A 137 -19.97 17.06 -13.46
C LEU A 137 -21.37 16.94 -14.09
N GLY A 138 -22.44 16.94 -13.30
CA GLY A 138 -23.81 16.83 -13.81
C GLY A 138 -24.14 15.44 -14.34
N ALA A 139 -23.45 14.39 -13.90
CA ALA A 139 -23.76 13.02 -14.31
C ALA A 139 -25.26 12.65 -14.12
N PRO A 140 -25.96 13.06 -13.03
CA PRO A 140 -27.38 12.80 -12.89
C PRO A 140 -28.25 13.47 -13.97
N SER A 141 -27.92 14.70 -14.36
CA SER A 141 -28.64 15.45 -15.40
C SER A 141 -28.30 14.98 -16.81
N ILE A 142 -27.06 14.54 -17.05
CA ILE A 142 -26.65 13.92 -18.32
C ILE A 142 -27.34 12.56 -18.50
N LEU A 143 -27.38 11.72 -17.46
CA LEU A 143 -28.08 10.43 -17.52
C LEU A 143 -29.57 10.61 -17.77
N ALA A 144 -30.22 11.54 -17.05
CA ALA A 144 -31.63 11.85 -17.25
C ALA A 144 -31.92 12.34 -18.68
N GLY A 145 -31.04 13.19 -19.24
CA GLY A 145 -31.17 13.67 -20.61
C GLY A 145 -30.94 12.59 -21.68
N VAL A 146 -30.09 11.60 -21.42
CA VAL A 146 -29.85 10.46 -22.34
C VAL A 146 -31.02 9.48 -22.30
N VAL A 147 -31.54 9.14 -21.11
CA VAL A 147 -32.72 8.26 -20.97
C VAL A 147 -33.94 8.89 -21.64
N ALA A 148 -34.18 10.19 -21.43
CA ALA A 148 -35.28 10.90 -22.11
C ALA A 148 -35.16 10.93 -23.64
N LYS A 149 -33.94 10.79 -24.19
CA LYS A 149 -33.71 10.68 -25.65
C LYS A 149 -33.79 9.26 -26.19
N LEU A 150 -33.77 8.24 -25.33
CA LEU A 150 -33.89 6.83 -25.70
C LEU A 150 -35.36 6.33 -25.61
N GLU A 151 -36.25 7.09 -24.98
CA GLU A 151 -37.70 6.82 -24.91
C GLU A 151 -38.51 7.52 -26.02
N LEU A 152 -37.86 8.01 -27.08
CA LEU A 152 -38.45 8.55 -28.31
C LEU A 152 -38.05 7.67 -29.50
#